data_AF-A0A3M1DXD3-F1
#
_entry.id   AF-A0A3M1DXD3-F1
#
_cell.length_a   1.000
_cell.length_b   1.000
_cell.length_c   1.000
_cell.angle_alpha   90.00
_cell.angle_beta   90.00
_cell.angle_gamma   90.00
#
_symmetry.space_group_name_H-M   'P 1'
#
loop_
_entity.id
_entity.type
_entity.pdbx_description
1 polymer ?
#
loop_
_entity_poly.entity_id
_entity_poly.type
_entity_poly.pdbx_seq_one_letter_code
_entity_poly.pdbx_strand_id
1 'polypeptide(L)'
;MAQRIAVDPITRIEGHLRIEAQLEGGKIANAWSSSTAFRGIETILKGRDPRDAHHFTQRFCGVCTTVHSMASIRAVEDALNIQIPDNARLIRNLIMGIQNVQDHVIHFYHLHALDWVDITSALQADPKKTARLAQSISDWPNSSVTYFKAVKERVAAFVQTGRLGPFQNAYWGHSAYRLPPEANLMAVAHYLEALEWQKDVIKVHAILGSKNPHPQTFLVGGMAVPV
;
A
#
# COMPACT_ATOMS: atom_id res chain seq x y z
N MET A 1 -38.03 6.71 -5.88
CA MET A 1 -37.26 7.94 -5.57
C MET A 1 -35.78 7.61 -5.72
N ALA A 2 -34.99 8.48 -6.36
CA ALA A 2 -33.55 8.27 -6.46
C ALA A 2 -32.92 8.36 -5.06
N GLN A 3 -32.18 7.33 -4.66
CA GLN A 3 -31.47 7.30 -3.38
C GLN A 3 -30.05 7.85 -3.60
N ARG A 4 -29.57 8.72 -2.71
CA ARG A 4 -28.18 9.20 -2.71
C ARG A 4 -27.44 8.62 -1.52
N ILE A 5 -26.26 8.06 -1.75
CA ILE A 5 -25.37 7.52 -0.73
C ILE A 5 -24.06 8.32 -0.79
N ALA A 6 -23.49 8.60 0.36
CA ALA A 6 -22.17 9.19 0.49
C ALA A 6 -21.28 8.27 1.32
N VAL A 7 -20.04 8.05 0.87
CA VAL A 7 -18.98 7.38 1.62
C VAL A 7 -17.89 8.40 1.89
N ASP A 8 -17.87 8.87 3.14
CA ASP A 8 -16.98 9.90 3.64
C ASP A 8 -16.73 9.65 5.13
N PRO A 9 -15.53 9.23 5.54
CA PRO A 9 -14.33 9.10 4.72
C PRO A 9 -14.31 7.83 3.85
N ILE A 10 -13.65 7.89 2.69
CA ILE A 10 -13.09 6.68 2.06
C ILE A 10 -11.86 6.27 2.86
N THR A 11 -11.91 5.09 3.47
CA THR A 11 -10.80 4.54 4.25
C THR A 11 -9.93 3.59 3.42
N ARG A 12 -8.78 3.17 3.97
CA ARG A 12 -7.79 2.30 3.28
C ARG A 12 -7.29 2.89 1.94
N ILE A 13 -7.17 4.21 1.90
CA ILE A 13 -6.47 4.95 0.85
C ILE A 13 -5.45 5.90 1.49
N GLU A 14 -4.56 6.47 0.69
CA GLU A 14 -3.79 7.64 1.10
C GLU A 14 -4.64 8.91 0.95
N GLY A 15 -4.55 9.81 1.92
CA GLY A 15 -5.19 11.12 1.86
C GLY A 15 -6.69 11.11 2.15
N HIS A 16 -7.41 12.03 1.49
CA HIS A 16 -8.81 12.34 1.78
C HIS A 16 -9.66 12.33 0.52
N LEU A 17 -10.70 11.51 0.54
CA LEU A 17 -11.63 11.34 -0.57
C LEU A 17 -13.05 11.15 -0.04
N ARG A 18 -13.99 11.77 -0.75
CA ARG A 18 -15.43 11.58 -0.61
C ARG A 18 -15.97 11.07 -1.94
N ILE A 19 -16.72 9.97 -1.89
CA ILE A 19 -17.47 9.47 -3.04
C ILE A 19 -18.96 9.57 -2.74
N GLU A 20 -19.72 10.12 -3.68
CA GLU A 20 -21.17 10.11 -3.64
C GLU A 20 -21.73 9.34 -4.83
N ALA A 21 -22.80 8.60 -4.63
CA ALA A 21 -23.47 7.83 -5.68
C ALA A 21 -24.99 8.02 -5.62
N GLN A 22 -25.61 8.19 -6.79
CA GLN A 22 -27.05 8.15 -6.98
C GLN A 22 -27.45 6.77 -7.47
N LEU A 23 -28.44 6.15 -6.83
CA LEU A 23 -28.94 4.83 -7.15
C LEU A 23 -30.32 4.89 -7.80
N GLU A 24 -30.46 4.12 -8.89
CA GLU A 24 -31.72 3.87 -9.59
C GLU A 24 -31.85 2.38 -9.89
N GLY A 25 -32.94 1.77 -9.44
CA GLY A 25 -33.16 0.32 -9.60
C GLY A 25 -32.06 -0.55 -8.99
N GLY A 26 -31.42 -0.10 -7.90
CA GLY A 26 -30.32 -0.80 -7.25
C GLY A 26 -28.97 -0.72 -7.97
N LYS A 27 -28.86 0.10 -9.02
CA LYS A 27 -27.61 0.35 -9.76
C LYS A 27 -27.17 1.79 -9.56
N ILE A 28 -25.86 2.04 -9.62
CA ILE A 28 -25.30 3.39 -9.63
C ILE A 28 -25.65 4.03 -10.97
N ALA A 29 -26.46 5.10 -10.94
CA ALA A 29 -26.82 5.90 -12.10
C ALA A 29 -25.85 7.07 -12.31
N ASN A 30 -25.36 7.67 -11.23
CA ASN A 30 -24.34 8.72 -11.24
C ASN A 30 -23.38 8.56 -10.06
N ALA A 31 -22.15 9.05 -10.20
CA ALA A 31 -21.17 9.11 -9.12
C ALA A 31 -20.34 10.39 -9.19
N TRP A 32 -19.92 10.89 -8.03
CA TRP A 32 -19.08 12.07 -7.88
C TRP A 32 -17.88 11.74 -7.01
N SER A 33 -16.69 12.18 -7.45
CA SER A 33 -15.43 12.04 -6.74
C SER A 33 -14.94 13.41 -6.30
N SER A 34 -14.76 13.61 -4.99
CA SER A 34 -14.34 14.88 -4.41
C SER A 34 -13.15 14.68 -3.49
N SER A 35 -12.00 15.28 -3.83
CA SER A 35 -10.87 15.36 -2.90
C SER A 35 -11.14 16.44 -1.85
N THR A 36 -10.95 16.09 -0.59
CA THR A 36 -11.29 16.95 0.56
C THR A 36 -10.05 17.53 1.24
N ALA A 37 -8.91 17.56 0.55
CA ALA A 37 -7.66 18.13 1.06
C ALA A 37 -6.83 18.84 -0.02
N PHE A 38 -6.08 19.87 0.39
CA PHE A 38 -5.17 20.63 -0.47
C PHE A 38 -3.98 21.17 0.32
N ARG A 39 -2.79 21.20 -0.30
CA ARG A 39 -1.54 21.73 0.30
C ARG A 39 -0.80 22.77 -0.56
N GLY A 40 -0.98 22.76 -1.88
CA GLY A 40 -0.41 23.78 -2.77
C GLY A 40 1.11 23.73 -2.99
N ILE A 41 1.70 22.54 -3.13
CA ILE A 41 3.16 22.36 -3.39
C ILE A 41 3.65 23.19 -4.60
N GLU A 42 2.84 23.33 -5.64
CA GLU A 42 3.16 24.12 -6.84
C GLU A 42 3.41 25.60 -6.52
N THR A 43 2.64 26.16 -5.57
CA THR A 43 2.83 27.54 -5.12
C THR A 43 4.05 27.66 -4.21
N ILE A 44 4.28 26.66 -3.34
CA ILE A 44 5.42 26.61 -2.42
C ILE A 44 6.76 26.56 -3.18
N LEU A 45 6.77 25.98 -4.39
CA LEU A 45 7.95 25.86 -5.24
C LEU A 45 8.35 27.16 -5.96
N LYS A 46 7.45 28.16 -6.07
CA LYS A 46 7.77 29.42 -6.75
C LYS A 46 8.93 30.13 -6.05
N GLY A 47 9.96 30.49 -6.83
CA GLY A 47 11.15 31.19 -6.33
C GLY A 47 12.14 30.31 -5.55
N ARG A 48 11.93 29.00 -5.46
CA ARG A 48 12.89 28.05 -4.88
C ARG A 48 14.01 27.74 -5.88
N ASP A 49 15.18 27.41 -5.36
CA ASP A 49 16.27 26.87 -6.19
C ASP A 49 15.84 25.53 -6.81
N PRO A 50 15.98 25.32 -8.13
CA PRO A 50 15.63 24.06 -8.77
C PRO A 50 16.32 22.83 -8.15
N ARG A 51 17.53 23.00 -7.58
CA ARG A 51 18.25 21.91 -6.91
C ARG A 51 17.50 21.41 -5.67
N ASP A 52 16.78 22.28 -4.98
CA ASP A 52 16.03 21.95 -3.76
C ASP A 52 14.62 21.42 -4.03
N ALA A 53 14.10 21.63 -5.25
CA ALA A 53 12.70 21.32 -5.59
C ALA A 53 12.31 19.86 -5.28
N HIS A 54 13.23 18.93 -5.47
CA HIS A 54 13.00 17.51 -5.22
C HIS A 54 12.75 17.22 -3.73
N HIS A 55 13.37 17.95 -2.80
CA HIS A 55 13.10 17.80 -1.38
C HIS A 55 11.67 18.21 -1.01
N PHE A 56 11.11 19.25 -1.65
CA PHE A 56 9.73 19.67 -1.40
C PHE A 56 8.72 18.73 -2.04
N THR A 57 8.91 18.42 -3.32
CA THR A 57 8.00 17.54 -4.08
C THR A 57 7.93 16.13 -3.50
N GLN A 58 9.03 15.62 -2.93
CA GLN A 58 9.03 14.32 -2.26
C GLN A 58 8.03 14.23 -1.10
N ARG A 59 7.70 15.35 -0.45
CA ARG A 59 6.70 15.40 0.64
C ARG A 59 5.27 15.48 0.12
N PHE A 60 5.08 15.42 -1.20
CA PHE A 60 3.75 15.27 -1.77
C PHE A 60 3.10 13.97 -1.31
N CYS A 61 3.82 12.85 -1.22
CA CYS A 61 3.24 11.61 -0.72
C CYS A 61 4.26 10.76 0.04
N GLY A 62 3.85 10.22 1.20
CA GLY A 62 4.65 9.30 2.01
C GLY A 62 4.55 7.84 1.58
N VAL A 63 3.49 7.47 0.83
CA VAL A 63 3.28 6.13 0.30
C VAL A 63 4.15 5.94 -0.93
N CYS A 64 3.90 6.66 -2.03
CA CYS A 64 4.74 6.62 -3.25
C CYS A 64 6.02 7.48 -3.12
N THR A 65 6.75 7.27 -2.03
CA THR A 65 7.70 8.20 -1.40
C THR A 65 8.91 8.67 -2.23
N THR A 66 9.16 8.03 -3.38
CA THR A 66 10.32 8.30 -4.25
C THR A 66 9.95 9.04 -5.52
N VAL A 67 8.73 8.83 -6.04
CA VAL A 67 8.40 9.15 -7.43
C VAL A 67 8.40 10.66 -7.70
N HIS A 68 7.94 11.47 -6.73
CA HIS A 68 7.90 12.92 -6.89
C HIS A 68 9.29 13.55 -6.87
N SER A 69 10.19 13.05 -6.02
CA SER A 69 11.60 13.46 -6.04
C SER A 69 12.23 13.11 -7.39
N MET A 70 11.98 11.90 -7.89
CA MET A 70 12.51 11.41 -9.16
C MET A 70 11.99 12.19 -10.37
N ALA A 71 10.71 12.55 -10.38
CA ALA A 71 10.13 13.39 -11.42
C ALA A 71 10.75 14.81 -11.37
N SER A 72 10.90 15.38 -10.17
CA SER A 72 11.48 16.70 -9.98
C SER A 72 12.94 16.77 -10.43
N ILE A 73 13.80 15.82 -10.05
CA ILE A 73 15.20 15.84 -10.49
C ILE A 73 15.32 15.67 -12.01
N ARG A 74 14.52 14.77 -12.62
CA ARG A 74 14.52 14.57 -14.07
C ARG A 74 14.06 15.82 -14.82
N ALA A 75 13.05 16.53 -14.32
CA ALA A 75 12.59 17.77 -14.92
C ALA A 75 13.67 18.87 -14.89
N VAL A 76 14.42 18.98 -13.80
CA VAL A 76 15.52 19.95 -13.70
C VAL A 76 16.71 19.55 -14.56
N GLU A 77 17.06 18.26 -14.59
CA GLU A 77 18.14 17.73 -15.43
C GLU A 77 17.84 17.93 -16.92
N ASP A 78 16.59 17.69 -17.34
CA ASP A 78 16.12 17.95 -18.70
C ASP A 78 16.23 19.44 -19.05
N ALA A 79 15.70 20.33 -18.20
CA ALA A 79 15.75 21.78 -18.42
C ALA A 79 17.18 22.35 -18.53
N LEU A 80 18.15 21.71 -17.88
CA LEU A 80 19.56 22.12 -17.86
C LEU A 80 20.45 21.26 -18.77
N ASN A 81 19.89 20.32 -19.53
CA ASN A 81 20.62 19.36 -20.37
C ASN A 81 21.71 18.57 -19.60
N ILE A 82 21.46 18.22 -18.34
CA ILE A 82 22.38 17.47 -17.50
C ILE A 82 22.29 15.97 -17.83
N GLN A 83 23.44 15.37 -18.14
CA GLN A 83 23.57 13.92 -18.27
C GLN A 83 24.16 13.33 -16.99
N ILE A 84 23.45 12.38 -16.39
CA ILE A 84 23.90 11.72 -15.15
C ILE A 84 24.82 10.54 -15.46
N PRO A 85 25.77 10.20 -14.57
CA PRO A 85 26.53 8.96 -14.68
C PRO A 85 25.63 7.71 -14.63
N ASP A 86 26.06 6.63 -15.30
CA ASP A 86 25.29 5.39 -15.35
C ASP A 86 25.03 4.77 -13.98
N ASN A 87 25.99 4.85 -13.05
CA ASN A 87 25.78 4.37 -11.68
C ASN A 87 24.64 5.12 -10.98
N ALA A 88 24.53 6.43 -11.16
CA ALA A 88 23.43 7.20 -10.60
C ALA A 88 22.08 6.75 -11.19
N ARG A 89 22.02 6.50 -12.50
CA ARG A 89 20.82 5.96 -13.16
C ARG A 89 20.43 4.59 -12.59
N LEU A 90 21.40 3.69 -12.39
CA LEU A 90 21.17 2.37 -11.83
C LEU A 90 20.66 2.44 -10.38
N ILE A 91 21.29 3.25 -9.53
CA ILE A 91 20.85 3.40 -8.12
C ILE A 91 19.44 3.99 -8.06
N ARG A 92 19.13 5.01 -8.88
CA ARG A 92 17.76 5.56 -8.99
C ARG A 92 16.75 4.48 -9.37
N ASN A 93 17.08 3.65 -10.36
CA ASN A 93 16.23 2.56 -10.79
C ASN A 93 16.03 1.49 -9.70
N LEU A 94 17.07 1.16 -8.93
CA LEU A 94 16.97 0.21 -7.82
C LEU A 94 16.04 0.75 -6.70
N ILE A 95 16.22 2.01 -6.30
CA ILE A 95 15.36 2.66 -5.30
C ILE A 95 13.90 2.73 -5.78
N MET A 96 13.67 3.09 -7.05
CA MET A 96 12.32 3.10 -7.63
C MET A 96 11.72 1.70 -7.75
N GLY A 97 12.49 0.72 -8.20
CA GLY A 97 12.04 -0.65 -8.39
C GLY A 97 11.59 -1.29 -7.08
N ILE A 98 12.39 -1.15 -6.02
CA ILE A 98 12.03 -1.70 -4.71
C ILE A 98 10.86 -0.95 -4.07
N GLN A 99 10.72 0.36 -4.32
CA GLN A 99 9.53 1.11 -3.92
C GLN A 99 8.28 0.53 -4.59
N ASN A 100 8.31 0.29 -5.90
CA ASN A 100 7.16 -0.24 -6.62
C ASN A 100 6.70 -1.60 -6.07
N VAL A 101 7.67 -2.48 -5.79
CA VAL A 101 7.42 -3.80 -5.19
C VAL A 101 6.78 -3.66 -3.80
N GLN A 102 7.35 -2.83 -2.92
CA GLN A 102 6.81 -2.65 -1.57
C GLN A 102 5.42 -2.00 -1.58
N ASP A 103 5.23 -0.95 -2.39
CA ASP A 103 3.97 -0.21 -2.50
C ASP A 103 2.84 -1.13 -2.98
N HIS A 104 3.08 -1.95 -4.01
CA HIS A 104 2.08 -2.89 -4.52
C HIS A 104 1.71 -3.99 -3.52
N VAL A 105 2.67 -4.54 -2.78
CA VAL A 105 2.38 -5.56 -1.76
C VAL A 105 1.60 -4.96 -0.59
N ILE A 106 1.97 -3.75 -0.15
CA ILE A 106 1.21 -3.02 0.88
C ILE A 106 -0.20 -2.70 0.40
N HIS A 107 -0.36 -2.18 -0.82
CA HIS A 107 -1.66 -1.91 -1.39
C HIS A 107 -2.51 -3.18 -1.44
N PHE A 108 -1.97 -4.26 -1.98
CA PHE A 108 -2.72 -5.51 -2.12
C PHE A 108 -3.23 -6.01 -0.76
N TYR A 109 -2.37 -6.15 0.25
CA TYR A 109 -2.78 -6.73 1.54
C TYR A 109 -3.46 -5.72 2.46
N HIS A 110 -2.85 -4.55 2.69
CA HIS A 110 -3.24 -3.65 3.78
C HIS A 110 -4.26 -2.59 3.36
N LEU A 111 -4.38 -2.30 2.06
CA LEU A 111 -5.38 -1.37 1.56
C LEU A 111 -6.56 -2.14 0.94
N HIS A 112 -6.31 -3.15 0.12
CA HIS A 112 -7.36 -3.72 -0.73
C HIS A 112 -7.89 -5.08 -0.28
N ALA A 113 -7.08 -5.97 0.32
CA ALA A 113 -7.47 -7.36 0.57
C ALA A 113 -8.75 -7.51 1.41
N LEU A 114 -9.00 -6.59 2.35
CA LEU A 114 -10.18 -6.66 3.21
C LEU A 114 -11.50 -6.34 2.47
N ASP A 115 -11.46 -5.93 1.20
CA ASP A 115 -12.65 -5.92 0.33
C ASP A 115 -13.03 -7.32 -0.18
N TRP A 116 -12.08 -8.26 -0.12
CA TRP A 116 -12.19 -9.61 -0.71
C TRP A 116 -12.13 -10.73 0.32
N VAL A 117 -11.47 -10.49 1.45
CA VAL A 117 -11.18 -11.45 2.50
C VAL A 117 -12.05 -11.17 3.72
N ASP A 118 -12.89 -12.14 4.09
CA ASP A 118 -13.65 -12.09 5.34
C ASP A 118 -12.84 -12.73 6.47
N ILE A 119 -12.27 -11.88 7.33
CA ILE A 119 -11.43 -12.34 8.44
C ILE A 119 -12.20 -13.15 9.49
N THR A 120 -13.51 -12.94 9.62
CA THR A 120 -14.34 -13.65 10.60
C THR A 120 -14.64 -15.08 10.12
N SER A 121 -14.77 -15.24 8.80
CA SER A 121 -14.89 -16.55 8.16
C SER A 121 -13.63 -17.41 8.36
N ALA A 122 -12.44 -16.81 8.48
CA ALA A 122 -11.19 -17.55 8.74
C ALA A 122 -11.23 -18.37 10.04
N LEU A 123 -12.03 -17.98 11.04
CA LEU A 123 -12.21 -18.75 12.27
C LEU A 123 -12.95 -20.08 12.05
N GLN A 124 -13.63 -20.24 10.92
CA GLN A 124 -14.35 -21.46 10.56
C GLN A 124 -13.49 -22.43 9.74
N ALA A 125 -12.29 -22.00 9.30
CA ALA A 125 -11.44 -22.77 8.41
C ALA A 125 -10.85 -24.05 9.05
N ASP A 126 -10.67 -25.10 8.26
CA ASP A 126 -9.85 -26.25 8.61
C ASP A 126 -8.36 -25.98 8.24
N PRO A 127 -7.43 -25.91 9.22
CA PRO A 127 -6.01 -25.68 8.94
C PRO A 127 -5.38 -26.72 8.00
N LYS A 128 -5.86 -27.97 8.01
CA LYS A 128 -5.35 -29.03 7.11
C LYS A 128 -5.80 -28.82 5.67
N LYS A 129 -7.02 -28.31 5.45
CA LYS A 129 -7.47 -27.93 4.10
C LYS A 129 -6.79 -26.64 3.65
N THR A 130 -6.59 -25.69 4.55
CA THR A 130 -5.85 -24.45 4.28
C THR A 130 -4.42 -24.73 3.85
N ALA A 131 -3.70 -25.58 4.57
CA ALA A 131 -2.34 -26.02 4.20
C ALA A 131 -2.29 -26.65 2.81
N ARG A 132 -3.23 -27.57 2.52
CA ARG A 132 -3.33 -28.19 1.18
C ARG A 132 -3.61 -27.17 0.08
N LEU A 133 -4.48 -26.19 0.33
CA LEU A 133 -4.77 -25.11 -0.61
C LEU A 133 -3.51 -24.29 -0.89
N ALA A 134 -2.82 -23.81 0.15
CA ALA A 134 -1.60 -23.01 0.02
C ALA A 134 -0.51 -23.77 -0.78
N GLN A 135 -0.28 -25.04 -0.45
CA GLN A 135 0.69 -25.91 -1.13
C GLN A 135 0.31 -26.24 -2.58
N SER A 136 -0.98 -26.16 -2.93
CA SER A 136 -1.43 -26.41 -4.31
C SER A 136 -1.18 -25.23 -5.25
N ILE A 137 -0.94 -24.02 -4.71
CA ILE A 137 -0.79 -22.79 -5.49
C ILE A 137 0.62 -22.18 -5.41
N SER A 138 1.43 -22.58 -4.43
CA SER A 138 2.78 -22.05 -4.23
C SER A 138 3.66 -23.02 -3.44
N ASP A 139 4.97 -22.93 -3.67
CA ASP A 139 6.04 -23.54 -2.89
C ASP A 139 6.48 -22.69 -1.68
N TRP A 140 5.71 -21.64 -1.33
CA TRP A 140 5.99 -20.79 -0.18
C TRP A 140 6.11 -21.62 1.12
N PRO A 141 7.20 -21.46 1.89
CA PRO A 141 7.53 -22.38 2.98
C PRO A 141 6.57 -22.31 4.18
N ASN A 142 5.93 -21.15 4.43
CA ASN A 142 4.99 -20.97 5.53
C ASN A 142 3.61 -21.53 5.18
N SER A 143 3.53 -22.84 4.94
CA SER A 143 2.30 -23.48 4.44
C SER A 143 1.86 -24.70 5.26
N SER A 144 2.44 -24.92 6.44
CA SER A 144 2.17 -26.11 7.25
C SER A 144 0.82 -26.05 7.99
N VAL A 145 0.28 -27.21 8.34
CA VAL A 145 -0.95 -27.30 9.16
C VAL A 145 -0.75 -26.60 10.51
N THR A 146 0.41 -26.78 11.13
CA THR A 146 0.77 -26.15 12.41
C THR A 146 0.81 -24.62 12.29
N TYR A 147 1.35 -24.11 11.18
CA TYR A 147 1.40 -22.66 10.92
C TYR A 147 -0.01 -22.06 10.84
N PHE A 148 -0.89 -22.60 9.98
CA PHE A 148 -2.25 -22.08 9.85
C PHE A 148 -3.09 -22.25 11.13
N LYS A 149 -2.84 -23.31 11.91
CA LYS A 149 -3.45 -23.48 13.23
C LYS A 149 -3.03 -22.34 14.17
N ALA A 150 -1.74 -22.02 14.25
CA ALA A 150 -1.24 -20.93 15.08
C ALA A 150 -1.78 -19.56 14.65
N VAL A 151 -1.88 -19.29 13.33
CA VAL A 151 -2.50 -18.07 12.81
C VAL A 151 -3.97 -17.98 13.22
N LYS A 152 -4.73 -19.06 13.04
CA LYS A 152 -6.15 -19.11 13.44
C LYS A 152 -6.33 -18.88 14.93
N GLU A 153 -5.50 -19.49 15.77
CA GLU A 153 -5.52 -19.30 17.23
C GLU A 153 -5.19 -17.85 17.62
N ARG A 154 -4.21 -17.22 16.95
CA ARG A 154 -3.88 -15.81 17.16
C ARG A 154 -5.05 -14.89 16.80
N VAL A 155 -5.72 -15.14 15.68
CA VAL A 155 -6.92 -14.38 15.27
C VAL A 155 -8.05 -14.59 16.27
N ALA A 156 -8.28 -15.83 16.71
CA ALA A 156 -9.31 -16.14 17.70
C ALA A 156 -9.05 -15.41 19.04
N ALA A 157 -7.82 -15.44 19.52
CA ALA A 157 -7.41 -14.73 20.73
C ALA A 157 -7.61 -13.20 20.59
N PHE A 158 -7.27 -12.63 19.44
CA PHE A 158 -7.50 -11.22 19.16
C PHE A 158 -9.00 -10.87 19.20
N VAL A 159 -9.86 -11.68 18.57
CA VAL A 159 -11.31 -11.48 18.58
C VAL A 159 -11.89 -11.58 20.00
N GLN A 160 -11.40 -12.53 20.81
CA GLN A 160 -11.84 -12.71 22.20
C GLN A 160 -11.55 -11.50 23.09
N THR A 161 -10.62 -10.62 22.72
CA THR A 161 -10.38 -9.38 23.47
C THR A 161 -11.55 -8.39 23.40
N GLY A 162 -12.46 -8.56 22.42
CA GLY A 162 -13.53 -7.61 22.12
C GLY A 162 -13.06 -6.25 21.59
N ARG A 163 -11.75 -6.07 21.37
CA ARG A 163 -11.13 -4.83 20.89
C ARG A 163 -10.58 -5.05 19.48
N LEU A 164 -11.46 -5.03 18.48
CA LEU A 164 -11.12 -5.45 17.11
C LEU A 164 -10.30 -4.41 16.32
N GLY A 165 -10.05 -3.23 16.90
CA GLY A 165 -9.20 -2.19 16.31
C GLY A 165 -9.60 -1.86 14.86
N PRO A 166 -8.68 -1.99 13.87
CA PRO A 166 -8.98 -1.68 12.47
C PRO A 166 -10.04 -2.60 11.83
N PHE A 167 -10.41 -3.69 12.50
CA PHE A 167 -11.40 -4.65 12.01
C PHE A 167 -12.81 -4.46 12.61
N GLN A 168 -12.98 -3.47 13.49
CA GLN A 168 -14.27 -3.14 14.11
C GLN A 168 -15.23 -2.53 13.07
N ASN A 169 -16.53 -2.88 13.14
CA ASN A 169 -17.60 -2.31 12.31
C ASN A 169 -17.34 -2.34 10.79
N ALA A 170 -16.62 -3.35 10.31
CA ALA A 170 -16.40 -3.60 8.89
C ALA A 170 -17.50 -4.53 8.31
N TYR A 171 -17.38 -4.86 7.03
CA TYR A 171 -18.43 -5.51 6.24
C TYR A 171 -18.48 -7.04 6.36
N TRP A 172 -17.95 -7.62 7.43
CA TRP A 172 -17.85 -9.08 7.61
C TRP A 172 -19.20 -9.79 7.43
N GLY A 173 -19.22 -10.93 6.74
CA GLY A 173 -20.43 -11.68 6.39
C GLY A 173 -21.24 -11.11 5.23
N HIS A 174 -20.83 -9.99 4.63
CA HIS A 174 -21.51 -9.43 3.46
C HIS A 174 -21.53 -10.42 2.30
N SER A 175 -22.66 -10.53 1.59
CA SER A 175 -22.89 -11.54 0.54
C SER A 175 -22.00 -11.39 -0.70
N ALA A 176 -21.26 -10.28 -0.80
CA ALA A 176 -20.26 -10.06 -1.85
C ALA A 176 -18.94 -10.80 -1.58
N TYR A 177 -18.64 -11.18 -0.34
CA TYR A 177 -17.50 -12.07 -0.07
C TYR A 177 -17.77 -13.46 -0.64
N ARG A 178 -16.81 -13.99 -1.39
CA ARG A 178 -16.96 -15.27 -2.11
C ARG A 178 -15.94 -16.33 -1.71
N LEU A 179 -14.90 -15.96 -0.98
CA LEU A 179 -13.84 -16.88 -0.60
C LEU A 179 -14.34 -17.88 0.47
N PRO A 180 -13.97 -19.17 0.35
CA PRO A 180 -14.23 -20.15 1.40
C PRO A 180 -13.38 -19.84 2.65
N PRO A 181 -13.78 -20.32 3.84
CA PRO A 181 -13.02 -20.14 5.08
C PRO A 181 -11.52 -20.43 4.96
N GLU A 182 -11.14 -21.50 4.27
CA GLU A 182 -9.74 -21.88 4.05
C GLU A 182 -8.95 -20.83 3.27
N ALA A 183 -9.54 -20.24 2.22
CA ALA A 183 -8.89 -19.18 1.46
C ALA A 183 -8.79 -17.90 2.29
N ASN A 184 -9.80 -17.60 3.12
CA ASN A 184 -9.74 -16.47 4.05
C ASN A 184 -8.63 -16.64 5.09
N LEU A 185 -8.48 -17.83 5.70
CA LEU A 185 -7.40 -18.09 6.66
C LEU A 185 -6.01 -17.99 6.01
N MET A 186 -5.86 -18.51 4.79
CA MET A 186 -4.62 -18.38 4.02
C MET A 186 -4.30 -16.89 3.75
N ALA A 187 -5.28 -16.11 3.28
CA ALA A 187 -5.08 -14.70 2.98
C ALA A 187 -4.81 -13.86 4.24
N VAL A 188 -5.42 -14.19 5.39
CA VAL A 188 -5.11 -13.54 6.68
C VAL A 188 -3.68 -13.85 7.11
N ALA A 189 -3.19 -15.08 6.92
CA ALA A 189 -1.79 -15.41 7.18
C ALA A 189 -0.86 -14.55 6.32
N HIS A 190 -1.12 -14.48 5.01
CA HIS A 190 -0.33 -13.67 4.09
C HIS A 190 -0.41 -12.16 4.37
N TYR A 191 -1.57 -11.65 4.81
CA TYR A 191 -1.72 -10.27 5.27
C TYR A 191 -0.75 -9.96 6.42
N LEU A 192 -0.67 -10.86 7.41
CA LEU A 192 0.25 -10.71 8.55
C LEU A 192 1.72 -10.83 8.13
N GLU A 193 2.04 -11.77 7.24
CA GLU A 193 3.40 -11.93 6.69
C GLU A 193 3.83 -10.71 5.88
N ALA A 194 2.94 -10.14 5.06
CA ALA A 194 3.22 -8.95 4.28
C ALA A 194 3.53 -7.74 5.18
N LEU A 195 2.86 -7.61 6.33
CA LEU A 195 3.10 -6.54 7.30
C LEU A 195 4.52 -6.61 7.90
N GLU A 196 5.03 -7.82 8.11
CA GLU A 196 6.39 -8.05 8.61
C GLU A 196 7.43 -7.93 7.49
N TRP A 197 7.15 -8.46 6.31
CA TRP A 197 8.08 -8.45 5.18
C TRP A 197 8.37 -7.05 4.65
N GLN A 198 7.35 -6.18 4.60
CA GLN A 198 7.45 -4.84 4.01
C GLN A 198 8.51 -3.94 4.67
N LYS A 199 8.77 -4.09 5.98
CA LYS A 199 9.81 -3.33 6.69
C LYS A 199 11.23 -3.83 6.39
N ASP A 200 11.38 -5.08 5.98
CA ASP A 200 12.68 -5.67 5.66
C ASP A 200 13.08 -5.36 4.23
N VAL A 201 12.16 -5.54 3.27
CA VAL A 201 12.41 -5.25 1.85
C VAL A 201 12.80 -3.79 1.63
N ILE A 202 12.22 -2.87 2.40
CA ILE A 202 12.44 -1.43 2.22
C ILE A 202 13.77 -0.95 2.81
N LYS A 203 14.54 -1.80 3.50
CA LYS A 203 15.89 -1.46 3.99
C LYS A 203 16.84 -1.10 2.84
N VAL A 204 16.56 -1.53 1.61
CA VAL A 204 17.29 -1.06 0.42
C VAL A 204 17.28 0.46 0.30
N HIS A 205 16.17 1.13 0.65
CA HIS A 205 16.12 2.59 0.71
C HIS A 205 16.96 3.15 1.85
N ALA A 206 17.10 2.47 2.99
CA ALA A 206 18.00 2.93 4.04
C ALA A 206 19.48 2.85 3.59
N ILE A 207 19.85 1.80 2.86
CA ILE A 207 21.22 1.58 2.35
C ILE A 207 21.57 2.58 1.25
N LEU A 208 20.73 2.67 0.20
CA LEU A 208 21.02 3.50 -0.98
C LEU A 208 20.46 4.93 -0.88
N GLY A 209 19.46 5.11 -0.03
CA GLY A 209 18.65 6.32 0.14
C GLY A 209 18.81 7.01 1.49
N SER A 210 19.65 6.49 2.38
CA SER A 210 19.82 6.88 3.80
C SER A 210 18.62 6.65 4.71
N LYS A 211 17.37 6.69 4.21
CA LYS A 211 16.16 6.42 4.99
C LYS A 211 14.96 6.06 4.12
N ASN A 212 13.95 5.47 4.75
CA ASN A 212 12.58 5.39 4.27
C ASN A 212 11.61 5.69 5.42
N PRO A 213 10.49 6.40 5.19
CA PRO A 213 10.12 7.10 3.95
C PRO A 213 11.01 8.30 3.64
N HIS A 214 10.90 8.81 2.43
CA HIS A 214 11.61 9.97 1.90
C HIS A 214 13.15 9.83 1.88
N PRO A 215 13.74 9.04 0.96
CA PRO A 215 15.19 8.98 0.74
C PRO A 215 15.86 10.36 0.58
N GLN A 216 17.09 10.52 1.06
CA GLN A 216 17.83 11.79 1.06
C GLN A 216 19.01 11.83 0.08
N THR A 217 19.31 10.73 -0.62
CA THR A 217 20.47 10.65 -1.53
C THR A 217 20.17 11.06 -2.96
N PHE A 218 18.92 11.40 -3.29
CA PHE A 218 18.60 12.00 -4.59
C PHE A 218 19.27 13.38 -4.70
N LEU A 219 19.72 13.71 -5.90
CA LEU A 219 20.42 14.96 -6.21
C LEU A 219 20.21 15.27 -7.70
N VAL A 220 20.03 16.54 -8.07
CA VAL A 220 20.14 16.98 -9.47
C VAL A 220 21.56 16.74 -9.98
N GLY A 221 21.71 15.90 -11.01
CA GLY A 221 23.00 15.50 -11.57
C GLY A 221 23.51 14.14 -11.10
N GLY A 222 22.80 13.44 -10.21
CA GLY A 222 23.16 12.06 -9.86
C GLY A 222 22.56 11.55 -8.56
N MET A 223 23.43 11.01 -7.69
CA MET A 223 23.11 10.53 -6.35
C MET A 223 24.20 10.99 -5.39
N ALA A 224 23.85 11.32 -4.15
CA ALA A 224 24.81 11.70 -3.11
C ALA A 224 25.51 10.50 -2.45
N VAL A 225 25.05 9.27 -2.73
CA VAL A 225 25.69 8.05 -2.21
C VAL A 225 26.92 7.72 -3.09
N PRO A 226 28.12 7.51 -2.50
CA PRO A 226 29.38 7.40 -3.25
C PRO A 226 29.64 5.99 -3.84
N VAL A 227 28.58 5.26 -4.23
CA VAL A 227 28.66 3.87 -4.74
C VAL A 227 28.88 3.82 -6.24
#